data_AF-A0A1I5HYP9-F1
#
_entry.id   AF-A0A1I5HYP9-F1
#
_cell.length_a   1.000
_cell.length_b   1.000
_cell.length_c   1.000
_cell.angle_alpha   90.00
_cell.angle_beta   90.00
_cell.angle_gamma   90.00
#
_symmetry.space_group_name_H-M   'P 1'
#
loop_
_entity.id
_entity.type
_entity.pdbx_description
1 polymer ?
#
loop_
_entity_poly.entity_id
_entity_poly.type
_entity_poly.pdbx_seq_one_letter_code
_entity_poly.pdbx_strand_id
1 'polypeptide(L)' 'MELAKTSWVLEPKNAELRNKLREAFAKWYDHANNEQNENCIILPISITRGTVIKDHDAVRYNIDFVNKVEN' A
#
# COMPACT_ATOMS: atom_id res chain seq x y z
N MET A 1 6.27 -1.20 -18.13
CA MET A 1 5.75 -0.80 -16.80
C MET A 1 6.41 0.52 -16.48
N GLU A 2 5.72 1.62 -16.72
CA GLU A 2 6.19 2.93 -16.26
C GLU A 2 6.17 2.87 -14.73
N LEU A 3 7.34 2.93 -14.09
CA LEU A 3 7.43 2.92 -12.64
C LEU A 3 6.55 4.06 -12.15
N ALA A 4 5.50 3.73 -11.39
CA ALA A 4 4.61 4.72 -10.81
C ALA A 4 5.49 5.75 -10.11
N LYS A 5 5.41 7.01 -10.53
CA LYS A 5 6.31 8.07 -10.11
C LYS A 5 6.20 8.25 -8.60
N THR A 6 7.09 7.60 -7.85
CA THR A 6 7.20 7.72 -6.40
C THR A 6 7.57 9.15 -6.09
N SER A 7 6.76 9.81 -5.26
CA SER A 7 7.00 11.21 -4.88
C SER A 7 6.99 11.35 -3.39
N TRP A 8 7.75 12.33 -2.92
CA TRP A 8 7.86 12.67 -1.51
C TRP A 8 6.49 12.93 -0.90
N VAL A 9 6.25 12.42 0.30
CA VAL A 9 4.96 12.43 0.98
C VAL A 9 4.40 13.85 1.20
N LEU A 10 5.28 14.86 1.30
CA LEU A 10 4.90 16.26 1.50
C LEU A 10 4.66 17.05 0.19
N GLU A 11 4.81 16.45 -1.00
CA GLU A 11 4.42 17.14 -2.22
C GLU A 11 2.92 17.52 -2.19
N PRO A 12 2.53 18.75 -2.60
CA PRO A 12 1.13 19.21 -2.48
C PRO A 12 0.09 18.28 -3.12
N LYS A 13 0.44 17.61 -4.22
CA LYS A 13 -0.42 16.63 -4.91
C LYS A 13 -0.77 15.41 -4.03
N ASN A 14 0.05 15.12 -3.02
CA ASN A 14 -0.09 13.97 -2.13
C ASN A 14 -0.88 14.31 -0.86
N ALA A 15 -1.25 15.58 -0.63
CA ALA A 15 -1.84 16.03 0.63
C ALA A 15 -3.09 15.23 1.05
N GLU A 16 -4.00 14.96 0.11
CA GLU A 16 -5.21 14.19 0.40
C GLU A 16 -4.89 12.73 0.78
N LEU A 17 -4.03 12.06 0.01
CA LEU A 17 -3.64 10.68 0.27
C LEU A 17 -2.83 10.55 1.56
N ARG A 18 -1.93 11.50 1.83
CA ARG A 18 -1.18 11.62 3.08
C ARG A 18 -2.14 11.70 4.28
N ASN A 19 -3.17 12.52 4.21
CA ASN A 19 -4.13 12.64 5.31
C ASN A 19 -4.85 11.31 5.58
N LYS A 20 -5.29 10.61 4.53
CA LYS A 20 -5.90 9.27 4.64
C LYS A 20 -4.96 8.24 5.27
N LEU A 21 -3.68 8.25 4.89
CA LEU A 21 -2.67 7.37 5.48
C LEU A 21 -2.43 7.69 6.97
N ARG A 22 -2.31 8.98 7.31
CA ARG A 22 -2.15 9.42 8.71
C ARG A 22 -3.33 9.01 9.57
N GLU A 23 -4.56 9.10 9.05
CA GLU A 23 -5.76 8.65 9.75
C GLU A 23 -5.78 7.13 9.93
N ALA A 24 -5.61 6.36 8.84
CA ALA A 24 -5.66 4.90 8.87
C ALA A 24 -4.58 4.28 9.78
N PHE A 25 -3.42 4.92 9.88
CA PHE A 25 -2.28 4.44 10.66
C PHE A 25 -1.94 5.32 11.86
N ALA A 26 -2.88 6.14 12.35
CA ALA A 26 -2.65 7.17 13.36
C ALA A 26 -1.90 6.67 14.60
N LYS A 27 -2.15 5.43 15.03
CA LYS A 27 -1.52 4.83 16.22
C LYS A 27 0.01 4.70 16.12
N TRP A 28 0.57 4.65 14.92
CA TRP A 28 2.00 4.39 14.73
C TRP A 28 2.65 5.19 13.59
N TYR A 29 1.89 5.99 12.85
CA TYR A 29 2.38 6.71 11.67
C TYR A 29 3.66 7.52 11.96
N ASP A 30 3.65 8.35 13.00
CA ASP A 30 4.79 9.22 13.35
C ASP A 30 5.95 8.46 14.00
N HIS A 31 5.72 7.24 14.48
CA HIS A 31 6.80 6.38 14.97
C HIS A 31 7.58 5.72 13.82
N ALA A 32 6.88 5.34 12.75
CA ALA A 32 7.50 4.61 11.63
C ALA A 32 7.95 5.49 10.47
N ASN A 33 7.44 6.73 10.36
CA ASN A 33 7.69 7.59 9.21
C ASN A 33 8.36 8.90 9.63
N ASN A 34 9.32 9.35 8.83
CA ASN A 34 9.89 10.69 8.91
C ASN A 34 9.54 11.46 7.64
N GLU A 35 8.44 12.22 7.66
CA GLU A 35 7.96 12.96 6.48
C GLU A 35 8.92 14.07 6.03
N GLN A 36 9.83 14.55 6.89
CA GLN A 36 10.83 15.55 6.50
C GLN A 36 11.97 14.94 5.66
N ASN A 37 12.11 13.61 5.66
CA ASN A 37 13.03 12.93 4.75
C ASN A 37 12.39 12.87 3.36
N GLU A 38 13.03 13.46 2.35
CA GLU A 38 12.56 13.46 0.96
C GLU A 38 12.39 12.05 0.38
N ASN A 39 13.06 11.04 0.96
CA ASN A 39 12.89 9.63 0.60
C ASN A 39 11.68 8.96 1.26
N CYS A 40 10.97 9.64 2.17
CA CYS A 40 9.67 9.18 2.66
C CYS A 40 8.63 9.40 1.55
N ILE A 41 8.47 8.39 0.71
CA ILE A 41 7.64 8.44 -0.49
C ILE A 41 6.32 7.69 -0.31
N ILE A 42 5.33 8.03 -1.14
CA ILE A 42 4.16 7.18 -1.34
C ILE A 42 4.39 6.31 -2.58
N LEU A 43 4.36 4.99 -2.38
CA LEU A 43 4.44 4.00 -3.44
C LEU A 43 3.07 3.36 -3.66
N PRO A 44 2.39 3.63 -4.79
CA PRO A 44 1.14 2.96 -5.11
C PRO A 44 1.42 1.52 -5.59
N ILE A 45 0.82 0.54 -4.93
CA ILE A 45 0.88 -0.87 -5.32
C ILE A 45 -0.53 -1.33 -5.69
N SER A 46 -0.73 -1.66 -6.97
CA SER A 46 -1.98 -2.24 -7.45
C SER A 46 -1.88 -3.76 -7.43
N ILE A 47 -2.54 -4.38 -6.45
CA ILE A 47 -2.59 -5.84 -6.35
C ILE A 47 -3.58 -6.37 -7.39
N THR A 48 -3.10 -7.13 -8.37
CA THR A 48 -3.94 -7.74 -9.42
C THR A 48 -4.28 -9.19 -9.11
N ARG A 49 -3.42 -9.87 -8.36
CA ARG A 49 -3.59 -11.27 -7.93
C ARG A 49 -2.99 -11.44 -6.53
N GLY A 50 -3.49 -12.38 -5.76
CA GLY A 50 -2.93 -12.75 -4.47
C GLY A 50 -3.19 -14.20 -4.12
N THR A 51 -2.42 -14.73 -3.17
CA THR A 51 -2.65 -16.04 -2.60
C THR A 51 -2.79 -15.90 -1.09
N VAL A 52 -3.87 -16.44 -0.53
CA VAL A 52 -4.03 -16.59 0.92
C VAL A 52 -3.70 -18.03 1.28
N ILE A 53 -2.75 -18.19 2.19
CA ILE A 53 -2.29 -19.49 2.68
C ILE A 53 -2.69 -19.58 4.16
N LYS A 54 -3.43 -20.62 4.53
CA LYS A 54 -3.87 -20.87 5.90
C LYS A 54 -3.37 -22.25 6.34
N ASP A 55 -3.04 -22.37 7.63
CA ASP A 55 -2.62 -23.62 8.28
C ASP A 55 -1.46 -24.33 7.56
N HIS A 56 -0.34 -23.62 7.34
CA HIS A 56 0.86 -24.15 6.69
C HIS A 56 0.61 -24.79 5.30
N ASP A 57 -0.19 -24.12 4.47
CA ASP A 57 -0.55 -24.55 3.11
C ASP A 57 -1.58 -25.70 3.02
N ALA A 58 -2.22 -26.03 4.15
CA ALA A 58 -3.36 -26.95 4.12
C ALA A 58 -4.57 -26.36 3.36
N VAL A 59 -4.73 -25.03 3.38
CA VAL A 59 -5.76 -24.32 2.61
C VAL A 59 -5.13 -23.17 1.85
N ARG A 60 -5.42 -23.11 0.55
CA ARG A 60 -4.92 -22.10 -0.37
C ARG A 60 -6.04 -21.50 -1.20
N TYR A 61 -6.10 -20.18 -1.23
CA TYR A 61 -7.02 -19.41 -2.06
C TYR A 61 -6.24 -18.57 -3.05
N ASN A 62 -6.50 -18.68 -4.36
CA ASN A 62 -5.90 -17.78 -5.33
C ASN A 62 -6.93 -16.74 -5.76
N ILE A 63 -6.69 -15.49 -5.39
CA ILE A 63 -7.60 -14.39 -5.65
C ILE A 63 -7.15 -13.69 -6.92
N ASP A 64 -8.07 -13.53 -7.87
CA ASP A 64 -7.95 -12.61 -8.98
C ASP A 64 -8.67 -11.31 -8.62
N PHE A 65 -7.91 -10.26 -8.30
CA PHE A 65 -8.46 -8.97 -7.89
C PHE A 65 -8.98 -8.15 -9.07
N VAL A 66 -8.56 -8.48 -10.30
CA VAL A 66 -9.06 -7.83 -11.53
C VAL A 66 -10.47 -8.32 -11.82
N ASN A 67 -10.66 -9.64 -11.83
CA ASN A 67 -11.94 -10.28 -12.13
C ASN A 67 -12.85 -10.48 -10.91
N LYS A 68 -12.31 -10.26 -9.69
CA LYS A 68 -13.00 -10.43 -8.40
C LYS A 68 -13.51 -11.86 -8.17
N VAL A 69 -12.69 -12.85 -8.53
CA VAL A 69 -13.00 -14.28 -8.36
C VAL A 69 -11.90 -14.99 -7.58
N GLU A 70 -12.26 -16.11 -6.97
CA GLU A 70 -11.35 -17.06 -6.35
C GLU A 70 -11.13 -18.25 -7.31
N ASN A 71 -9.88 -18.63 -7.54
CA ASN A 71 -9.45 -19.72 -8.43
C ASN A 71 -8.68 -20.82 -7.70
#